data_AF-A0A7I8CQC0-F1
#
_entry.id   AF-A0A7I8CQC0-F1
#
_cell.length_a   1.000
_cell.length_b   1.000
_cell.length_c   1.000
_cell.angle_alpha   90.00
_cell.angle_beta   90.00
_cell.angle_gamma   90.00
#
_symmetry.space_group_name_H-M   'P 1'
#
loop_
_entity.id
_entity.type
_entity.pdbx_description
1 polymer ?
#
loop_
_entity_poly.entity_id
_entity_poly.type
_entity_poly.pdbx_seq_one_letter_code
_entity_poly.pdbx_strand_id
1 'polypeptide(L)'
;MTISYRHGIRLTAACALSLSAGWSADNACAQAGTTRLEMQSERIDIRRIPLAQLDASLPGDARLALFAIADRPGLYVMHAPSLTEQGAMFTRVVALFERRDMPRDHIVTMAAIATHARRFGADPAGLTAGNNFSSVELAHFFDVARQQRLDLTPGERTLQRVVVQMGLIVERDGNWQARSTHDFLITIPGLGPAPGGEMIDAPVRAAILSHELGHWQYFSNEAYAHACRSFWWHELSYEERAELTRQLEGMGYDPSDRIVIDEMQAYLLHTPARYMPLADVPGPGGVDIAKIRNKLQKTVTTAGR
;
A
#
# COMPACT_ATOMS: atom_id res chain seq x y z
N MET A 1 17.37 10.51 -40.49
CA MET A 1 16.74 9.24 -40.08
C MET A 1 16.40 9.38 -38.61
N THR A 2 15.21 9.88 -38.32
CA THR A 2 14.78 10.33 -36.99
C THR A 2 14.09 9.14 -36.30
N ILE A 3 14.76 8.56 -35.31
CA ILE A 3 14.21 7.46 -34.50
C ILE A 3 13.31 8.09 -33.45
N SER A 4 12.00 7.97 -33.68
CA SER A 4 10.93 8.29 -32.73
C SER A 4 10.99 7.27 -31.58
N TYR A 5 11.35 7.73 -30.38
CA TYR A 5 11.29 6.92 -29.18
C TYR A 5 9.83 6.80 -28.71
N ARG A 6 9.39 5.54 -28.62
CA ARG A 6 8.06 5.11 -28.19
C ARG A 6 7.78 5.53 -26.74
N HIS A 7 6.51 5.85 -26.50
CA HIS A 7 5.94 6.18 -25.20
C HIS A 7 6.20 5.04 -24.20
N GLY A 8 7.00 5.31 -23.17
CA GLY A 8 7.10 4.45 -22.00
C GLY A 8 5.90 4.71 -21.09
N ILE A 9 5.11 3.68 -20.83
CA ILE A 9 4.09 3.67 -19.78
C ILE A 9 4.84 3.84 -18.46
N ARG A 10 4.75 5.04 -17.88
CA ARG A 10 5.21 5.31 -16.51
C ARG A 10 4.14 4.74 -15.59
N LEU A 11 4.49 3.85 -14.65
CA LEU A 11 3.83 3.98 -13.35
C LEU A 11 4.43 5.25 -12.77
N THR A 12 3.81 6.38 -13.09
CA THR A 12 3.60 7.35 -12.02
C THR A 12 2.90 6.55 -10.92
N ALA A 13 3.26 6.80 -9.66
CA ALA A 13 2.31 6.51 -8.59
C ALA A 13 0.91 6.92 -9.11
N ALA A 14 -0.16 6.25 -8.71
CA ALA A 14 -1.52 6.69 -9.01
C ALA A 14 -1.87 8.04 -8.32
N CYS A 15 -0.89 8.95 -8.22
CA CYS A 15 -0.97 10.36 -7.92
C CYS A 15 -0.21 11.19 -9.00
N ALA A 16 -0.94 12.21 -9.48
CA ALA A 16 -0.50 13.39 -10.22
C ALA A 16 -0.39 13.31 -11.77
N LEU A 17 -1.54 13.44 -12.47
CA LEU A 17 -1.97 14.71 -13.12
C LEU A 17 -3.21 14.54 -14.05
N SER A 18 -4.35 15.08 -13.61
CA SER A 18 -5.39 15.88 -14.31
C SER A 18 -5.79 15.63 -15.78
N LEU A 19 -7.11 15.52 -16.06
CA LEU A 19 -7.92 16.59 -16.71
C LEU A 19 -9.45 16.30 -16.68
N SER A 20 -10.19 17.41 -16.68
CA SER A 20 -11.63 17.63 -16.51
C SER A 20 -12.64 16.76 -17.29
N ALA A 21 -13.70 16.33 -16.61
CA ALA A 21 -15.09 16.54 -17.02
C ALA A 21 -16.01 16.31 -15.80
N GLY A 22 -16.79 17.32 -15.42
CA GLY A 22 -17.73 17.17 -14.31
C GLY A 22 -18.78 16.13 -14.67
N TRP A 23 -19.11 15.22 -13.74
CA TRP A 23 -20.37 14.49 -13.71
C TRP A 23 -20.73 14.11 -12.27
N SER A 24 -22.00 14.31 -11.96
CA SER A 24 -22.64 13.95 -10.71
C SER A 24 -22.88 12.43 -10.72
N ALA A 25 -21.88 11.63 -10.33
CA ALA A 25 -21.97 10.15 -10.31
C ALA A 25 -21.36 9.50 -9.05
N ASP A 26 -20.86 10.29 -8.09
CA ASP A 26 -20.03 9.83 -6.97
C ASP A 26 -20.71 8.86 -5.98
N ASN A 27 -22.04 8.77 -5.98
CA ASN A 27 -22.76 7.85 -5.07
C ASN A 27 -23.03 6.46 -5.69
N ALA A 28 -23.05 6.31 -7.02
CA ALA A 28 -23.47 5.06 -7.65
C ALA A 28 -22.33 4.03 -7.75
N CYS A 29 -21.10 4.47 -8.03
CA CYS A 29 -19.95 3.56 -8.14
C CYS A 29 -19.53 2.96 -6.78
N ALA A 30 -19.61 3.74 -5.70
CA ALA A 30 -19.32 3.24 -4.35
C ALA A 30 -20.38 2.23 -3.86
N GLN A 31 -21.63 2.37 -4.28
CA GLN A 31 -22.72 1.46 -3.91
C GLN A 31 -22.66 0.11 -4.67
N ALA A 32 -22.27 0.12 -5.95
CA ALA A 32 -22.19 -1.11 -6.74
C ALA A 32 -21.06 -2.07 -6.30
N GLY A 33 -19.88 -1.53 -5.95
CA GLY A 33 -18.77 -2.34 -5.42
C GLY A 33 -19.06 -2.93 -4.03
N THR A 34 -19.83 -2.21 -3.21
CA THR A 34 -20.16 -2.63 -1.83
C THR A 34 -21.19 -3.76 -1.77
N THR A 35 -22.20 -3.79 -2.65
CA THR A 35 -23.15 -4.91 -2.72
C THR A 35 -22.46 -6.22 -3.13
N ARG A 36 -21.47 -6.15 -4.02
CA ARG A 36 -20.69 -7.33 -4.47
C ARG A 36 -19.83 -7.93 -3.35
N LEU A 37 -19.18 -7.08 -2.55
CA LEU A 37 -18.37 -7.52 -1.41
C LEU A 37 -19.23 -8.19 -0.34
N GLU A 38 -20.40 -7.64 -0.02
CA GLU A 38 -21.31 -8.25 0.96
C GLU A 38 -21.83 -9.63 0.51
N MET A 39 -22.09 -9.83 -0.79
CA MET A 39 -22.50 -11.14 -1.34
C MET A 39 -21.36 -12.18 -1.41
N GLN A 40 -20.11 -11.76 -1.60
CA GLN A 40 -18.94 -12.67 -1.65
C GLN A 40 -18.41 -13.05 -0.25
N SER A 41 -19.07 -12.59 0.81
CA SER A 41 -18.61 -12.71 2.21
C SER A 41 -19.06 -13.99 2.93
N GLU A 42 -19.66 -14.95 2.23
CA GLU A 42 -19.81 -16.30 2.77
C GLU A 42 -18.42 -16.94 2.93
N ARG A 43 -17.98 -17.09 4.18
CA ARG A 43 -16.75 -17.76 4.65
C ARG A 43 -15.68 -17.96 3.56
N ILE A 44 -14.87 -16.94 3.33
CA ILE A 44 -13.86 -16.94 2.26
C ILE A 44 -12.74 -17.95 2.58
N ASP A 45 -12.46 -18.91 1.70
CA ASP A 45 -11.40 -19.89 1.97
C ASP A 45 -10.01 -19.21 2.08
N ILE A 46 -9.24 -19.59 3.11
CA ILE A 46 -7.88 -19.08 3.33
C ILE A 46 -6.91 -20.12 2.81
N ARG A 47 -6.31 -19.84 1.66
CA ARG A 47 -5.39 -20.76 1.00
C ARG A 47 -4.01 -20.65 1.62
N ARG A 48 -3.50 -21.75 2.18
CA ARG A 48 -2.14 -21.83 2.70
C ARG A 48 -1.19 -22.33 1.62
N ILE A 49 -0.28 -21.46 1.15
CA ILE A 49 0.62 -21.74 0.03
C ILE A 49 2.04 -21.22 0.30
N PRO A 50 3.10 -21.81 -0.29
CA PRO A 50 4.43 -21.21 -0.31
C PRO A 50 4.44 -19.88 -1.10
N LEU A 51 5.34 -18.96 -0.75
CA LEU A 51 5.46 -17.65 -1.43
C LEU A 51 5.70 -17.81 -2.93
N ALA A 52 6.51 -18.80 -3.32
CA ALA A 52 6.82 -19.09 -4.72
C ALA A 52 5.59 -19.48 -5.57
N GLN A 53 4.47 -19.86 -4.93
CA GLN A 53 3.21 -20.20 -5.60
C GLN A 53 2.19 -19.06 -5.61
N LEU A 54 2.48 -17.93 -4.97
CA LEU A 54 1.53 -16.84 -4.78
C LEU A 54 1.04 -16.28 -6.11
N ASP A 55 1.96 -15.86 -6.99
CA ASP A 55 1.63 -15.23 -8.28
C ASP A 55 0.73 -16.14 -9.14
N ALA A 56 1.11 -17.41 -9.29
CA ALA A 56 0.33 -18.41 -10.02
C ALA A 56 -1.01 -18.74 -9.35
N SER A 57 -1.17 -18.44 -8.06
CA SER A 57 -2.39 -18.65 -7.30
C SER A 57 -3.34 -17.46 -7.31
N LEU A 58 -2.89 -16.29 -7.76
CA LEU A 58 -3.70 -15.07 -7.80
C LEU A 58 -4.87 -15.24 -8.77
N PRO A 59 -6.10 -14.84 -8.36
CA PRO A 59 -7.24 -14.86 -9.26
C PRO A 59 -7.00 -13.99 -10.51
N GLY A 60 -7.48 -14.46 -11.66
CA GLY A 60 -7.57 -13.65 -12.89
C GLY A 60 -8.90 -12.90 -13.00
N ASP A 61 -9.86 -13.24 -12.14
CA ASP A 61 -11.22 -12.69 -12.06
C ASP A 61 -11.37 -11.73 -10.86
N ALA A 62 -12.45 -10.94 -10.89
CA ALA A 62 -12.78 -9.97 -9.85
C ALA A 62 -13.42 -10.66 -8.61
N ARG A 63 -12.61 -11.43 -7.88
CA ARG A 63 -12.99 -12.06 -6.61
C ARG A 63 -12.00 -11.77 -5.49
N LEU A 64 -12.51 -11.73 -4.27
CA LEU A 64 -11.70 -11.67 -3.06
C LEU A 64 -11.03 -13.02 -2.83
N ALA A 65 -9.72 -13.02 -2.55
CA ALA A 65 -8.98 -14.22 -2.19
C ALA A 65 -7.98 -13.94 -1.08
N LEU A 66 -7.84 -14.90 -0.16
CA LEU A 66 -7.04 -14.77 1.05
C LEU A 66 -5.96 -15.85 1.07
N PHE A 67 -4.73 -15.44 1.38
CA PHE A 67 -3.58 -16.34 1.41
C PHE A 67 -2.82 -16.20 2.73
N ALA A 68 -2.46 -17.34 3.31
CA ALA A 68 -1.48 -17.43 4.39
C ALA A 68 -0.19 -18.06 3.84
N ILE A 69 0.93 -17.35 3.93
CA ILE A 69 2.16 -17.78 3.27
C ILE A 69 2.92 -18.78 4.15
N ALA A 70 2.93 -20.05 3.74
CA ALA A 70 3.30 -21.17 4.57
C ALA A 70 4.78 -21.18 4.99
N ASP A 71 5.66 -20.77 4.08
CA ASP A 71 7.11 -20.70 4.25
C ASP A 71 7.59 -19.32 4.72
N ARG A 72 6.67 -18.37 4.95
CA ARG A 72 6.90 -17.02 5.50
C ARG A 72 5.89 -16.73 6.61
N PRO A 73 6.07 -17.31 7.82
CA PRO A 73 5.15 -17.11 8.93
C PRO A 73 4.93 -15.62 9.23
N GLY A 74 3.69 -15.23 9.48
CA GLY A 74 3.29 -13.85 9.70
C GLY A 74 2.96 -13.07 8.42
N LEU A 75 3.28 -13.58 7.22
CA LEU A 75 2.85 -12.95 5.97
C LEU A 75 1.48 -13.45 5.52
N TYR A 76 0.56 -12.52 5.35
CA TYR A 76 -0.76 -12.72 4.80
C TYR A 76 -0.96 -11.84 3.58
N VAL A 77 -1.66 -12.36 2.57
CA VAL A 77 -1.94 -11.63 1.33
C VAL A 77 -3.44 -11.63 1.07
N MET A 78 -3.99 -10.45 0.84
CA MET A 78 -5.37 -10.28 0.38
C MET A 78 -5.37 -9.75 -1.05
N HIS A 79 -6.00 -10.50 -1.95
CA HIS A 79 -6.34 -10.04 -3.28
C HIS A 79 -7.75 -9.43 -3.26
N ALA A 80 -7.87 -8.14 -3.51
CA ALA A 80 -9.16 -7.47 -3.64
C ALA A 80 -9.76 -7.67 -5.06
N PRO A 81 -11.10 -7.70 -5.23
CA PRO A 81 -11.72 -7.84 -6.55
C PRO A 81 -11.31 -6.78 -7.58
N SER A 82 -11.10 -5.54 -7.14
CA SER A 82 -10.51 -4.45 -7.93
C SER A 82 -9.90 -3.39 -7.00
N LEU A 83 -9.26 -2.38 -7.59
CA LEU A 83 -8.74 -1.23 -6.83
C LEU A 83 -9.85 -0.45 -6.11
N THR A 84 -11.06 -0.35 -6.67
CA THR A 84 -12.18 0.33 -6.02
C THR A 84 -12.62 -0.39 -4.75
N GLU A 85 -12.76 -1.72 -4.78
CA GLU A 85 -13.08 -2.51 -3.59
C GLU A 85 -11.93 -2.46 -2.56
N GLN A 86 -10.67 -2.44 -3.01
CA GLN A 86 -9.53 -2.24 -2.11
C GLN A 86 -9.61 -0.86 -1.41
N GLY A 87 -9.83 0.20 -2.18
CA GLY A 87 -10.03 1.54 -1.65
C GLY A 87 -11.18 1.59 -0.64
N ALA A 88 -12.32 0.96 -0.94
CA ALA A 88 -13.46 0.90 -0.03
C ALA A 88 -13.13 0.24 1.33
N MET A 89 -12.16 -0.67 1.37
CA MET A 89 -11.70 -1.33 2.59
C MET A 89 -10.66 -0.51 3.36
N PHE A 90 -9.71 0.13 2.67
CA PHE A 90 -8.50 0.68 3.30
C PHE A 90 -8.39 2.19 3.32
N THR A 91 -9.25 2.94 2.63
CA THR A 91 -9.10 4.41 2.50
C THR A 91 -8.97 5.12 3.85
N ARG A 92 -9.78 4.76 4.87
CA ARG A 92 -9.68 5.35 6.21
C ARG A 92 -8.51 4.80 7.03
N VAL A 93 -8.04 3.59 6.73
CA VAL A 93 -6.86 2.98 7.36
C VAL A 93 -5.59 3.71 6.89
N VAL A 94 -5.43 3.87 5.58
CA VAL A 94 -4.34 4.65 4.95
C VAL A 94 -4.34 6.09 5.44
N ALA A 95 -5.52 6.73 5.53
CA ALA A 95 -5.65 8.07 6.07
C ALA A 95 -5.12 8.17 7.51
N LEU A 96 -5.35 7.16 8.35
CA LEU A 96 -4.90 7.15 9.74
C LEU A 96 -3.39 6.90 9.89
N PHE A 97 -2.78 6.06 9.05
CA PHE A 97 -1.41 5.56 9.30
C PHE A 97 -0.32 6.02 8.32
N GLU A 98 -0.68 6.52 7.14
CA GLU A 98 0.29 6.77 6.07
C GLU A 98 0.25 8.20 5.55
N ARG A 99 -0.93 8.81 5.50
CA ARG A 99 -1.10 10.16 4.94
C ARG A 99 -0.50 11.24 5.85
N ARG A 100 0.28 12.13 5.26
CA ARG A 100 0.84 13.35 5.88
C ARG A 100 -0.24 14.27 6.44
N ASP A 101 -1.25 14.56 5.61
CA ASP A 101 -2.20 15.65 5.84
C ASP A 101 -3.48 15.21 6.56
N MET A 102 -3.42 14.04 7.21
CA MET A 102 -4.53 13.46 7.95
C MET A 102 -4.14 13.23 9.42
N PRO A 103 -5.09 13.35 10.35
CA PRO A 103 -4.83 13.11 11.76
C PRO A 103 -4.46 11.65 12.03
N ARG A 104 -3.59 11.46 13.02
CA ARG A 104 -3.05 10.14 13.42
C ARG A 104 -3.70 9.56 14.67
N ASP A 105 -4.50 10.37 15.36
CA ASP A 105 -5.13 10.05 16.63
C ASP A 105 -6.62 9.72 16.50
N HIS A 106 -7.22 9.99 15.34
CA HIS A 106 -8.64 9.76 15.12
C HIS A 106 -8.96 9.49 13.64
N ILE A 107 -9.99 8.67 13.41
CA ILE A 107 -10.48 8.36 12.07
C ILE A 107 -11.35 9.52 11.58
N VAL A 108 -11.03 10.02 10.38
CA VAL A 108 -11.82 11.05 9.69
C VAL A 108 -13.03 10.45 8.97
N THR A 109 -14.02 11.28 8.66
CA THR A 109 -15.19 10.84 7.89
C THR A 109 -14.85 10.66 6.41
N MET A 110 -15.62 9.83 5.69
CA MET A 110 -15.46 9.71 4.23
C MET A 110 -15.67 11.04 3.50
N ALA A 111 -16.53 11.92 4.02
CA ALA A 111 -16.72 13.27 3.47
C ALA A 111 -15.45 14.15 3.61
N ALA A 112 -14.73 14.03 4.73
CA ALA A 112 -13.46 14.69 4.93
C ALA A 112 -12.40 14.15 3.96
N ILE A 113 -12.34 12.83 3.76
CA ILE A 113 -11.44 12.21 2.78
C ILE A 113 -11.75 12.67 1.35
N ALA A 114 -13.02 12.66 0.95
CA ALA A 114 -13.42 13.11 -0.38
C ALA A 114 -13.08 14.59 -0.61
N THR A 115 -13.25 15.43 0.42
CA THR A 115 -12.87 16.85 0.37
C THR A 115 -11.37 17.02 0.22
N HIS A 116 -10.59 16.23 0.95
CA HIS A 116 -9.14 16.21 0.85
C HIS A 116 -8.69 15.76 -0.55
N ALA A 117 -9.20 14.64 -1.06
CA ALA A 117 -8.83 14.10 -2.37
C ALA A 117 -9.09 15.12 -3.51
N ARG A 118 -10.24 15.80 -3.48
CA ARG A 118 -10.56 16.89 -4.41
C ARG A 118 -9.54 18.03 -4.37
N ARG A 119 -9.05 18.41 -3.18
CA ARG A 119 -8.09 19.50 -3.01
C ARG A 119 -6.75 19.23 -3.70
N PHE A 120 -6.37 17.96 -3.81
CA PHE A 120 -5.09 17.53 -4.40
C PHE A 120 -5.25 16.93 -5.80
N GLY A 121 -6.45 17.00 -6.40
CA GLY A 121 -6.72 16.44 -7.73
C GLY A 121 -6.46 14.93 -7.79
N ALA A 122 -6.57 14.23 -6.65
CA ALA A 122 -6.32 12.81 -6.53
C ALA A 122 -7.64 12.05 -6.40
N ASP A 123 -7.70 10.84 -6.95
CA ASP A 123 -8.77 9.89 -6.62
C ASP A 123 -8.42 9.19 -5.29
N PRO A 124 -9.33 9.15 -4.30
CA PRO A 124 -9.11 8.41 -3.05
C PRO A 124 -8.67 6.96 -3.24
N ALA A 125 -9.15 6.27 -4.27
CA ALA A 125 -8.80 4.88 -4.53
C ALA A 125 -7.43 4.72 -5.22
N GLY A 126 -6.93 5.75 -5.91
CA GLY A 126 -5.56 5.80 -6.42
C GLY A 126 -4.50 5.82 -5.30
N LEU A 127 -4.89 6.18 -4.08
CA LEU A 127 -4.03 6.17 -2.88
C LEU A 127 -3.78 4.78 -2.29
N THR A 128 -4.34 3.72 -2.88
CA THR A 128 -4.38 2.38 -2.27
C THR A 128 -3.87 1.27 -3.20
N ALA A 129 -3.06 1.60 -4.21
CA ALA A 129 -2.55 0.65 -5.19
C ALA A 129 -1.47 -0.25 -4.58
N GLY A 130 -1.89 -1.21 -3.74
CA GLY A 130 -1.02 -1.84 -2.76
C GLY A 130 -1.20 -1.18 -1.39
N ASN A 131 -1.32 -1.98 -0.33
CA ASN A 131 -1.27 -1.49 1.04
C ASN A 131 -0.73 -2.60 1.93
N ASN A 132 -0.10 -2.20 3.03
CA ASN A 132 0.60 -3.04 3.97
C ASN A 132 0.27 -2.61 5.40
N PHE A 133 -0.28 -3.51 6.22
CA PHE A 133 -0.61 -3.20 7.61
C PHE A 133 -0.25 -4.35 8.54
N SER A 134 0.37 -4.02 9.66
CA SER A 134 0.47 -4.96 10.77
C SER A 134 -0.92 -5.26 11.34
N SER A 135 -1.07 -6.46 11.91
CA SER A 135 -2.26 -6.83 12.68
C SER A 135 -2.55 -5.85 13.84
N VAL A 136 -1.50 -5.22 14.39
CA VAL A 136 -1.59 -4.22 15.46
C VAL A 136 -2.25 -2.94 14.96
N GLU A 137 -1.82 -2.44 13.80
CA GLU A 137 -2.44 -1.26 13.15
C GLU A 137 -3.90 -1.54 12.79
N LEU A 138 -4.20 -2.71 12.25
CA LEU A 138 -5.57 -3.12 11.93
C LEU A 138 -6.45 -3.22 13.17
N ALA A 139 -5.95 -3.82 14.26
CA ALA A 139 -6.67 -3.85 15.53
C ALA A 139 -6.91 -2.44 16.08
N HIS A 140 -5.88 -1.58 16.04
CA HIS A 140 -5.97 -0.20 16.49
C HIS A 140 -7.01 0.60 15.71
N PHE A 141 -7.04 0.47 14.37
CA PHE A 141 -8.06 1.12 13.55
C PHE A 141 -9.48 0.77 14.00
N PHE A 142 -9.79 -0.51 14.16
CA PHE A 142 -11.14 -0.91 14.57
C PHE A 142 -11.45 -0.52 16.01
N ASP A 143 -10.45 -0.45 16.88
CA ASP A 143 -10.63 0.01 18.26
C ASP A 143 -10.93 1.52 18.31
N VAL A 144 -10.17 2.33 17.56
CA VAL A 144 -10.42 3.77 17.41
C VAL A 144 -11.80 4.02 16.82
N ALA A 145 -12.21 3.27 15.79
CA ALA A 145 -13.56 3.38 15.21
C ALA A 145 -14.65 3.14 16.25
N ARG A 146 -14.48 2.12 17.11
CA ARG A 146 -15.40 1.82 18.21
C ARG A 146 -15.42 2.94 19.25
N GLN A 147 -14.25 3.42 19.69
CA GLN A 147 -14.12 4.48 20.68
C GLN A 147 -14.80 5.78 20.20
N GLN A 148 -14.64 6.11 18.92
CA GLN A 148 -15.30 7.25 18.28
C GLN A 148 -16.79 7.01 17.94
N ARG A 149 -17.31 5.80 18.17
CA ARG A 149 -18.68 5.38 17.82
C ARG A 149 -18.98 5.62 16.33
N LEU A 150 -18.00 5.36 15.48
CA LEU A 150 -18.15 5.48 14.03
C LEU A 150 -18.78 4.20 13.47
N ASP A 151 -19.77 4.39 12.60
CA ASP A 151 -20.23 3.30 11.75
C ASP A 151 -19.12 2.93 10.75
N LEU A 152 -18.81 1.63 10.70
CA LEU A 152 -17.95 1.08 9.66
C LEU A 152 -18.69 1.13 8.32
N THR A 153 -17.99 1.56 7.28
CA THR A 153 -18.49 1.47 5.90
C THR A 153 -18.68 -0.01 5.51
N PRO A 154 -19.44 -0.33 4.47
CA PRO A 154 -19.57 -1.72 4.02
C PRO A 154 -18.21 -2.37 3.66
N GLY A 155 -17.29 -1.59 3.08
CA GLY A 155 -15.93 -2.03 2.80
C GLY A 155 -15.16 -2.34 4.08
N GLU A 156 -15.17 -1.45 5.07
CA GLU A 156 -14.49 -1.70 6.36
C GLU A 156 -15.10 -2.85 7.16
N ARG A 157 -16.42 -3.05 7.09
CA ARG A 157 -17.05 -4.25 7.66
C ARG A 157 -16.54 -5.50 6.98
N THR A 158 -16.31 -5.45 5.67
CA THR A 158 -15.70 -6.55 4.92
C THR A 158 -14.26 -6.78 5.35
N LEU A 159 -13.47 -5.71 5.48
CA LEU A 159 -12.11 -5.78 6.02
C LEU A 159 -12.09 -6.41 7.42
N GLN A 160 -12.96 -5.95 8.33
CA GLN A 160 -13.06 -6.48 9.69
C GLN A 160 -13.34 -7.99 9.68
N ARG A 161 -14.31 -8.44 8.88
CA ARG A 161 -14.60 -9.87 8.73
C ARG A 161 -13.39 -10.64 8.20
N VAL A 162 -12.71 -10.12 7.18
CA VAL A 162 -11.51 -10.75 6.60
C VAL A 162 -10.41 -10.91 7.66
N VAL A 163 -10.05 -9.83 8.37
CA VAL A 163 -8.92 -9.88 9.32
C VAL A 163 -9.23 -10.71 10.55
N VAL A 164 -10.51 -10.80 10.96
CA VAL A 164 -10.96 -11.72 12.01
C VAL A 164 -10.93 -13.17 11.52
N GLN A 165 -11.41 -13.43 10.30
CA GLN A 165 -11.45 -14.76 9.71
C GLN A 165 -10.03 -15.32 9.49
N MET A 166 -9.10 -14.47 9.03
CA MET A 166 -7.69 -14.80 8.90
C MET A 166 -6.98 -14.99 10.25
N GLY A 167 -7.63 -14.64 11.35
CA GLY A 167 -7.05 -14.74 12.69
C GLY A 167 -5.92 -13.73 12.92
N LEU A 168 -5.98 -12.56 12.29
CA LEU A 168 -5.02 -11.47 12.52
C LEU A 168 -5.39 -10.69 13.78
N ILE A 169 -6.69 -10.46 13.97
CA ILE A 169 -7.24 -9.75 15.13
C ILE A 169 -8.32 -10.57 15.82
N VAL A 170 -8.62 -10.20 17.07
CA VAL A 170 -9.66 -10.80 17.89
C VAL A 170 -10.28 -9.75 18.80
N GLU A 171 -11.57 -9.89 19.08
CA GLU A 171 -12.23 -9.10 20.10
C GLU A 171 -12.05 -9.75 21.48
N ARG A 172 -11.56 -8.98 22.45
CA ARG A 172 -11.38 -9.40 23.85
C ARG A 172 -11.80 -8.25 24.76
N ASP A 173 -12.67 -8.54 25.71
CA ASP A 173 -13.16 -7.57 26.70
C ASP A 173 -13.70 -6.27 26.06
N GLY A 174 -14.35 -6.39 24.90
CA GLY A 174 -14.91 -5.26 24.15
C GLY A 174 -13.90 -4.44 23.35
N ASN A 175 -12.63 -4.85 23.29
CA ASN A 175 -11.58 -4.16 22.54
C ASN A 175 -11.03 -5.06 21.42
N TRP A 176 -10.60 -4.44 20.31
CA TRP A 176 -9.90 -5.18 19.25
C TRP A 176 -8.42 -5.32 19.60
N GLN A 177 -7.89 -6.53 19.48
CA GLN A 177 -6.49 -6.84 19.76
C GLN A 177 -5.89 -7.67 18.62
N ALA A 178 -4.62 -7.40 18.28
CA ALA A 178 -3.85 -8.26 17.41
C ALA A 178 -3.60 -9.62 18.09
N ARG A 179 -3.66 -10.71 17.32
CA ARG A 179 -3.33 -12.04 17.83
C ARG A 179 -1.83 -12.28 17.93
N SER A 180 -1.05 -11.57 17.12
CA SER A 180 0.41 -11.60 17.09
C SER A 180 0.90 -10.24 16.65
N THR A 181 2.00 -9.75 17.23
CA THR A 181 2.68 -8.52 16.78
C THR A 181 3.56 -8.75 15.54
N HIS A 182 3.65 -9.98 15.04
CA HIS A 182 4.48 -10.35 13.89
C HIS A 182 3.64 -10.62 12.62
N ASP A 183 2.31 -10.51 12.74
CA ASP A 183 1.42 -10.73 11.61
C ASP A 183 1.27 -9.44 10.79
N PHE A 184 1.37 -9.60 9.48
CA PHE A 184 1.43 -8.52 8.52
C PHE A 184 0.58 -8.87 7.29
N LEU A 185 -0.34 -7.98 6.95
CA LEU A 185 -1.22 -8.11 5.81
C LEU A 185 -0.74 -7.21 4.69
N ILE A 186 -0.42 -7.79 3.53
CA ILE A 186 -0.28 -7.05 2.29
C ILE A 186 -1.50 -7.23 1.41
N THR A 187 -1.79 -6.22 0.59
CA THR A 187 -3.00 -6.18 -0.24
C THR A 187 -2.63 -5.89 -1.67
N ILE A 188 -3.30 -6.55 -2.61
CA ILE A 188 -3.12 -6.31 -4.04
C ILE A 188 -4.48 -6.21 -4.73
N PRO A 189 -4.65 -5.27 -5.67
CA PRO A 189 -5.88 -5.13 -6.42
C PRO A 189 -6.00 -6.19 -7.52
N GLY A 190 -7.25 -6.52 -7.87
CA GLY A 190 -7.58 -7.28 -9.07
C GLY A 190 -7.23 -6.53 -10.35
N LEU A 191 -7.21 -7.27 -11.46
CA LEU A 191 -6.97 -6.69 -12.78
C LEU A 191 -8.16 -5.83 -13.20
N GLY A 192 -7.89 -4.74 -13.92
CA GLY A 192 -8.93 -3.86 -14.44
C GLY A 192 -8.58 -2.38 -14.41
N PRO A 193 -9.54 -1.52 -14.78
CA PRO A 193 -9.33 -0.08 -14.77
C PRO A 193 -9.15 0.44 -13.33
N ALA A 194 -8.13 1.25 -13.13
CA ALA A 194 -8.02 2.14 -11.99
C ALA A 194 -8.95 3.35 -12.20
N PRO A 195 -9.41 3.99 -11.11
CA PRO A 195 -10.25 5.18 -11.20
C PRO A 195 -9.60 6.36 -11.94
N GLY A 196 -8.26 6.43 -11.96
CA GLY A 196 -7.48 7.39 -12.74
C GLY A 196 -7.42 7.11 -14.25
N GLY A 197 -8.02 6.00 -14.70
CA GLY A 197 -8.02 5.56 -16.09
C GLY A 197 -6.83 4.67 -16.47
N GLU A 198 -5.84 4.48 -15.58
CA GLU A 198 -4.79 3.48 -15.80
C GLU A 198 -5.36 2.05 -15.78
N MET A 199 -4.67 1.12 -16.41
CA MET A 199 -5.02 -0.29 -16.38
C MET A 199 -4.09 -1.03 -15.41
N ILE A 200 -4.67 -1.73 -14.43
CA ILE A 200 -3.96 -2.71 -13.63
C ILE A 200 -3.92 -4.01 -14.43
N ASP A 201 -2.86 -4.18 -15.20
CA ASP A 201 -2.54 -5.42 -15.89
C ASP A 201 -1.65 -6.34 -15.03
N ALA A 202 -1.37 -7.55 -15.51
CA ALA A 202 -0.56 -8.51 -14.77
C ALA A 202 0.86 -7.97 -14.45
N PRO A 203 1.60 -7.36 -15.39
CA PRO A 203 2.86 -6.68 -15.09
C PRO A 203 2.77 -5.60 -13.99
N VAL A 204 1.74 -4.77 -13.97
CA VAL A 204 1.52 -3.74 -12.93
C VAL A 204 1.21 -4.39 -11.59
N ARG A 205 0.30 -5.37 -11.55
CA ARG A 205 -0.04 -6.10 -10.32
C ARG A 205 1.17 -6.83 -9.73
N ALA A 206 2.02 -7.40 -10.57
CA ALA A 206 3.26 -8.04 -10.12
C ALA A 206 4.25 -7.03 -9.52
N ALA A 207 4.31 -5.82 -10.05
CA ALA A 207 5.14 -4.74 -9.49
C ALA A 207 4.62 -4.27 -8.13
N ILE A 208 3.29 -4.11 -7.99
CA ILE A 208 2.64 -3.81 -6.71
C ILE A 208 2.98 -4.92 -5.71
N LEU A 209 2.72 -6.19 -6.05
CA LEU A 209 3.03 -7.30 -5.16
C LEU A 209 4.50 -7.32 -4.70
N SER A 210 5.42 -7.09 -5.63
CA SER A 210 6.85 -7.04 -5.33
C SER A 210 7.19 -5.91 -4.35
N HIS A 211 6.63 -4.71 -4.57
CA HIS A 211 6.76 -3.57 -3.67
C HIS A 211 6.24 -3.90 -2.26
N GLU A 212 5.02 -4.46 -2.16
CA GLU A 212 4.40 -4.84 -0.89
C GLU A 212 5.19 -5.90 -0.12
N LEU A 213 5.78 -6.87 -0.83
CA LEU A 213 6.68 -7.86 -0.22
C LEU A 213 7.94 -7.21 0.35
N GLY A 214 8.38 -6.08 -0.23
CA GLY A 214 9.45 -5.25 0.29
C GLY A 214 9.14 -4.68 1.67
N HIS A 215 7.91 -4.21 1.89
CA HIS A 215 7.46 -3.76 3.21
C HIS A 215 7.41 -4.90 4.22
N TRP A 216 6.90 -6.06 3.82
CA TRP A 216 6.93 -7.25 4.69
C TRP A 216 8.38 -7.62 5.07
N GLN A 217 9.31 -7.56 4.14
CA GLN A 217 10.73 -7.83 4.41
C GLN A 217 11.31 -6.82 5.42
N TYR A 218 10.96 -5.54 5.31
CA TYR A 218 11.36 -4.50 6.25
C TYR A 218 10.74 -4.70 7.64
N PHE A 219 9.47 -5.08 7.70
CA PHE A 219 8.76 -5.35 8.95
C PHE A 219 9.26 -6.63 9.67
N SER A 220 9.46 -7.71 8.92
CA SER A 220 9.67 -9.06 9.49
C SER A 220 11.13 -9.40 9.79
N ASN A 221 12.08 -8.61 9.29
CA ASN A 221 13.51 -8.86 9.46
C ASN A 221 14.21 -7.65 10.09
N GLU A 222 14.41 -7.71 11.41
CA GLU A 222 15.03 -6.62 12.17
C GLU A 222 16.44 -6.26 11.69
N ALA A 223 17.25 -7.24 11.25
CA ALA A 223 18.58 -6.97 10.73
C ALA A 223 18.52 -6.21 9.40
N TYR A 224 17.60 -6.59 8.51
CA TYR A 224 17.33 -5.87 7.27
C TYR A 224 16.82 -4.45 7.55
N ALA A 225 15.84 -4.30 8.46
CA ALA A 225 15.28 -3.02 8.85
C ALA A 225 16.34 -2.08 9.43
N HIS A 226 17.18 -2.62 10.33
CA HIS A 226 18.32 -1.90 10.89
C HIS A 226 19.30 -1.46 9.80
N ALA A 227 19.62 -2.33 8.83
CA ALA A 227 20.50 -1.97 7.72
C ALA A 227 19.93 -0.83 6.86
N CYS A 228 18.63 -0.83 6.57
CA CYS A 228 17.95 0.27 5.88
C CYS A 228 18.01 1.58 6.67
N ARG A 229 17.74 1.54 7.99
CA ARG A 229 17.83 2.72 8.87
C ARG A 229 19.26 3.25 8.98
N SER A 230 20.23 2.35 9.12
CA SER A 230 21.65 2.71 9.19
C SER A 230 22.13 3.32 7.87
N PHE A 231 21.71 2.77 6.73
CA PHE A 231 21.98 3.37 5.42
C PHE A 231 21.42 4.79 5.31
N TRP A 232 20.14 4.99 5.69
CA TRP A 232 19.50 6.30 5.66
C TRP A 232 20.29 7.35 6.44
N TRP A 233 20.68 7.02 7.68
CA TRP A 233 21.31 7.98 8.58
C TRP A 233 22.82 8.18 8.35
N HIS A 234 23.53 7.15 7.94
CA HIS A 234 25.00 7.16 7.92
C HIS A 234 25.62 7.13 6.53
N GLU A 235 24.89 6.67 5.50
CA GLU A 235 25.43 6.52 4.15
C GLU A 235 24.88 7.54 3.15
N LEU A 236 23.69 8.08 3.43
CA LEU A 236 23.12 9.21 2.68
C LEU A 236 23.60 10.54 3.25
N SER A 237 23.83 11.51 2.37
CA SER A 237 24.03 12.90 2.79
C SER A 237 22.71 13.52 3.29
N TYR A 238 22.81 14.69 3.92
CA TYR A 238 21.63 15.45 4.32
C TYR A 238 20.77 15.83 3.10
N GLU A 239 21.41 16.25 2.02
CA GLU A 239 20.77 16.65 0.76
C GLU A 239 20.09 15.45 0.08
N GLU A 240 20.75 14.29 0.03
CA GLU A 240 20.16 13.06 -0.52
C GLU A 240 18.90 12.65 0.26
N ARG A 241 18.95 12.70 1.60
CA ARG A 241 17.76 12.45 2.44
C ARG A 241 16.65 13.46 2.18
N ALA A 242 16.98 14.76 2.19
CA ALA A 242 16.00 15.82 1.99
C ALA A 242 15.29 15.70 0.63
N GLU A 243 16.03 15.38 -0.43
CA GLU A 243 15.46 15.21 -1.77
C GLU A 243 14.59 13.96 -1.87
N LEU A 244 15.01 12.82 -1.31
CA LEU A 244 14.18 11.61 -1.26
C LEU A 244 12.90 11.83 -0.45
N THR A 245 12.99 12.47 0.72
CA THR A 245 11.82 12.86 1.52
C THR A 245 10.89 13.74 0.71
N ARG A 246 11.41 14.76 0.01
CA ARG A 246 10.59 15.66 -0.83
C ARG A 246 9.86 14.93 -1.95
N GLN A 247 10.50 13.95 -2.61
CA GLN A 247 9.86 13.15 -3.66
C GLN A 247 8.72 12.29 -3.09
N LEU A 248 8.95 11.60 -1.97
CA LEU A 248 7.92 10.79 -1.31
C LEU A 248 6.78 11.65 -0.75
N GLU A 249 7.10 12.78 -0.13
CA GLU A 249 6.13 13.76 0.35
C GLU A 249 5.29 14.32 -0.82
N GLY A 250 5.89 14.52 -2.00
CA GLY A 250 5.19 14.88 -3.23
C GLY A 250 4.19 13.83 -3.73
N MET A 251 4.37 12.56 -3.34
CA MET A 251 3.39 11.47 -3.54
C MET A 251 2.36 11.38 -2.41
N GLY A 252 2.51 12.20 -1.37
CA GLY A 252 1.57 12.33 -0.25
C GLY A 252 1.86 11.42 0.95
N TYR A 253 3.04 10.79 0.98
CA TYR A 253 3.54 10.09 2.14
C TYR A 253 3.89 11.06 3.27
N ASP A 254 3.75 10.60 4.51
CA ASP A 254 4.23 11.31 5.69
C ASP A 254 5.77 11.43 5.70
N PRO A 255 6.32 12.62 5.97
CA PRO A 255 7.76 12.86 5.87
C PRO A 255 8.57 12.33 7.06
N SER A 256 7.95 11.63 8.02
CA SER A 256 8.70 11.00 9.11
C SER A 256 9.62 9.89 8.59
N ASP A 257 10.76 9.71 9.24
CA ASP A 257 11.74 8.68 8.87
C ASP A 257 11.13 7.27 8.87
N ARG A 258 10.11 7.02 9.72
CA ARG A 258 9.41 5.74 9.77
C ARG A 258 8.82 5.37 8.42
N ILE A 259 8.10 6.30 7.78
CA ILE A 259 7.46 6.08 6.48
C ILE A 259 8.48 6.21 5.36
N VAL A 260 9.30 7.27 5.39
CA VAL A 260 10.25 7.56 4.31
C VAL A 260 11.25 6.42 4.09
N ILE A 261 11.80 5.83 5.17
CA ILE A 261 12.78 4.74 5.04
C ILE A 261 12.12 3.46 4.49
N ASP A 262 10.90 3.15 4.94
CA ASP A 262 10.16 1.96 4.51
C ASP A 262 9.76 2.06 3.02
N GLU A 263 9.24 3.21 2.60
CA GLU A 263 8.91 3.49 1.19
C GLU A 263 10.16 3.50 0.31
N MET A 264 11.22 4.19 0.74
CA MET A 264 12.46 4.27 -0.02
C MET A 264 13.02 2.86 -0.30
N GLN A 265 13.09 1.99 0.71
CA GLN A 265 13.65 0.65 0.50
C GLN A 265 12.75 -0.20 -0.42
N ALA A 266 11.42 -0.09 -0.28
CA ALA A 266 10.48 -0.80 -1.14
C ALA A 266 10.64 -0.37 -2.60
N TYR A 267 10.66 0.94 -2.88
CA TYR A 267 10.85 1.46 -4.23
C TYR A 267 12.21 1.11 -4.84
N LEU A 268 13.29 1.29 -4.08
CA LEU A 268 14.64 1.11 -4.62
C LEU A 268 14.98 -0.36 -4.87
N LEU A 269 14.59 -1.27 -3.97
CA LEU A 269 15.03 -2.66 -4.02
C LEU A 269 13.99 -3.62 -4.59
N HIS A 270 12.71 -3.36 -4.32
CA HIS A 270 11.63 -4.31 -4.60
C HIS A 270 10.72 -3.89 -5.74
N THR A 271 10.68 -2.60 -6.11
CA THR A 271 9.93 -2.14 -7.29
C THR A 271 10.79 -2.25 -8.57
N PRO A 272 10.26 -2.87 -9.65
CA PRO A 272 10.95 -2.87 -10.94
C PRO A 272 11.17 -1.45 -11.45
N ALA A 273 12.36 -1.16 -12.00
CA ALA A 273 12.79 0.20 -12.35
C ALA A 273 11.80 0.99 -13.23
N ARG A 274 11.10 0.30 -14.16
CA ARG A 274 10.10 0.93 -15.04
C ARG A 274 8.86 1.45 -14.32
N TYR A 275 8.66 1.03 -13.06
CA TYR A 275 7.53 1.39 -12.23
C TYR A 275 7.91 2.15 -10.97
N MET A 276 9.19 2.49 -10.83
CA MET A 276 9.67 3.26 -9.70
C MET A 276 9.39 4.76 -9.96
N PRO A 277 8.75 5.46 -9.01
CA PRO A 277 8.39 6.87 -9.20
C PRO A 277 9.54 7.82 -8.83
N LEU A 278 10.57 7.33 -8.12
CA LEU A 278 11.74 8.11 -7.76
C LEU A 278 12.58 8.45 -8.99
N ALA A 279 13.00 9.70 -9.09
CA ALA A 279 13.72 10.23 -10.23
C ALA A 279 15.07 10.84 -9.82
N ASP A 280 16.04 10.77 -10.74
CA ASP A 280 17.30 11.47 -10.59
C ASP A 280 17.08 12.98 -10.53
N VAL A 281 17.81 13.64 -9.64
CA VAL A 281 17.92 15.10 -9.60
C VAL A 281 19.38 15.45 -9.80
N PRO A 282 19.74 16.22 -10.85
CA PRO A 282 21.13 16.59 -11.07
C PRO A 282 21.57 17.73 -10.13
N GLY A 283 22.86 17.77 -9.81
CA GLY A 283 23.50 18.91 -9.15
C GLY A 283 24.00 18.65 -7.72
N PRO A 284 24.59 19.66 -7.05
CA PRO A 284 25.29 19.51 -5.76
C PRO A 284 24.42 19.11 -4.54
N GLY A 285 23.10 19.00 -4.71
CA GLY A 285 22.17 18.47 -3.70
C GLY A 285 21.13 17.54 -4.33
N GLY A 286 21.46 16.98 -5.49
CA GLY A 286 20.60 16.07 -6.22
C GLY A 286 20.83 14.60 -5.83
N VAL A 287 20.01 13.72 -6.39
CA VAL A 287 20.07 12.27 -6.15
C VAL A 287 20.36 11.52 -7.45
N ASP A 288 21.23 10.52 -7.36
CA ASP A 288 21.43 9.49 -8.39
C ASP A 288 20.82 8.20 -7.85
N ILE A 289 19.61 7.89 -8.33
CA ILE A 289 18.78 6.80 -7.82
C ILE A 289 19.45 5.45 -8.06
N ALA A 290 20.13 5.27 -9.20
CA ALA A 290 20.84 4.03 -9.49
C ALA A 290 22.01 3.82 -8.52
N LYS A 291 22.79 4.87 -8.24
CA LYS A 291 23.88 4.84 -7.27
C LYS A 291 23.38 4.56 -5.85
N ILE A 292 22.32 5.25 -5.42
CA ILE A 292 21.71 5.05 -4.10
C ILE A 292 21.19 3.62 -3.96
N ARG A 293 20.44 3.12 -4.96
CA ARG A 293 19.96 1.72 -5.02
C ARG A 293 21.11 0.72 -4.86
N ASN A 294 22.19 0.90 -5.62
CA ASN A 294 23.33 -0.02 -5.58
C ASN A 294 24.03 -0.03 -4.21
N LYS A 295 24.18 1.13 -3.58
CA LYS A 295 24.73 1.22 -2.22
C LYS A 295 23.80 0.53 -1.22
N LEU A 296 22.50 0.85 -1.23
CA LEU A 296 21.53 0.24 -0.32
C LEU A 296 21.50 -1.28 -0.48
N GLN A 297 21.47 -1.79 -1.72
CA GLN A 297 21.53 -3.22 -2.01
C GLN A 297 22.78 -3.87 -1.38
N LYS A 298 23.95 -3.24 -1.52
CA LYS A 298 25.19 -3.72 -0.90
C LYS A 298 25.09 -3.76 0.62
N THR A 299 24.54 -2.71 1.23
CA THR A 299 24.35 -2.61 2.69
C THR A 299 23.46 -3.72 3.22
N VAL A 300 22.27 -3.92 2.64
CA VAL A 300 21.33 -4.95 3.11
C VAL A 300 21.82 -6.38 2.83
N THR A 301 22.56 -6.59 1.73
CA THR A 301 23.16 -7.90 1.42
C THR A 301 24.28 -8.26 2.41
N THR A 302 25.00 -7.26 2.91
CA THR A 302 26.07 -7.46 3.90
C THR A 302 25.49 -7.75 5.28
N ALA A 303 24.39 -7.09 5.66
CA ALA A 303 23.72 -7.32 6.93
C ALA A 303 22.97 -8.66 7.02
N GLY A 304 22.62 -9.26 5.88
CA GLY A 304 21.98 -10.58 5.81
C GLY A 304 22.95 -11.78 5.82
N ARG A 305 24.25 -11.55 5.93
CA ARG A 305 25.29 -12.59 6.11
C ARG A 305 25.68 -12.69 7.57
#